data_AF-A0A7L4MUI1-F1
#
_entry.id   AF-A0A7L4MUI1-F1
#
_cell.length_a   1.000
_cell.length_b   1.000
_cell.length_c   1.000
_cell.angle_alpha   90.00
_cell.angle_beta   90.00
_cell.angle_gamma   90.00
#
_symmetry.space_group_name_H-M   'P 1'
#
loop_
_entity.id
_entity.type
_entity.pdbx_description
1 polymer ?
#
loop_
_entity_poly.entity_id
_entity_poly.type
_entity_poly.pdbx_seq_one_letter_code
_entity_poly.pdbx_strand_id
1 'polypeptide(L)'
;GDLLPADGVLIQGNDLKIDESALTGESDHVRKGPDLDPMLLSGTHVMEGSGRMVVTAVGVNSQSGIIFSLLGTADEEEEERRKDKKGG
;
A
#
# COMPACT_ATOMS: atom_id res chain seq x y z
N GLY A 1 8.70 4.98 -11.36
CA GLY A 1 9.98 5.02 -10.64
C GLY A 1 10.02 3.84 -9.70
N ASP A 2 10.38 4.07 -8.44
CA ASP A 2 10.58 3.01 -7.46
C ASP A 2 9.28 2.63 -6.74
N LEU A 3 9.08 1.34 -6.49
CA LEU A 3 8.00 0.84 -5.65
C LEU A 3 8.38 1.00 -4.18
N LEU A 4 7.47 1.52 -3.35
CA LEU A 4 7.71 1.61 -1.91
C LEU A 4 7.62 0.22 -1.26
N PRO A 5 8.69 -0.26 -0.60
CA PRO A 5 8.71 -1.59 0.00
C PRO A 5 8.08 -1.65 1.39
N ALA A 6 7.80 -0.50 2.02
CA ALA A 6 7.35 -0.39 3.40
C ALA A 6 6.50 0.87 3.60
N ASP A 7 5.70 0.87 4.66
CA ASP A 7 4.98 2.06 5.10
C ASP A 7 5.88 2.94 5.96
N GLY A 8 5.61 4.24 5.96
CA GLY A 8 6.27 5.14 6.88
C GLY A 8 5.91 6.60 6.71
N VAL A 9 6.65 7.42 7.45
CA VAL A 9 6.44 8.86 7.54
C VAL A 9 7.64 9.58 6.93
N LEU A 10 7.38 10.41 5.93
CA LEU A 10 8.37 11.26 5.27
C LEU A 10 8.92 12.29 6.26
N ILE A 11 10.24 12.27 6.45
CA ILE A 11 10.94 13.22 7.33
C ILE A 11 11.75 14.26 6.53
N GLN A 12 11.99 13.99 5.25
CA GLN A 12 12.67 14.89 4.32
C GLN A 12 12.24 14.54 2.90
N GLY A 13 11.84 15.49 2.08
CA GLY A 13 11.44 15.24 0.69
C GLY A 13 11.76 16.41 -0.22
N ASN A 14 11.94 16.14 -1.51
CA ASN A 14 12.19 17.15 -2.54
C ASN A 14 11.33 16.83 -3.78
N ASP A 15 10.27 17.62 -3.98
CA ASP A 15 9.22 17.44 -5.01
C ASP A 15 8.73 16.00 -5.17
N LEU A 16 8.56 15.29 -4.05
CA LEU A 16 8.13 13.90 -4.05
C LEU A 16 6.67 13.79 -4.51
N LYS A 17 6.44 13.00 -5.57
CA LYS A 17 5.11 12.66 -6.08
C LYS A 17 4.95 11.15 -6.16
N ILE A 18 3.83 10.67 -5.65
CA ILE A 18 3.52 9.24 -5.60
C ILE A 18 2.22 8.97 -6.35
N ASP A 19 2.20 7.85 -7.06
CA ASP A 19 0.99 7.24 -7.61
C ASP A 19 0.38 6.29 -6.56
N GLU A 20 -0.77 6.69 -6.02
CA GLU A 20 -1.53 5.94 -5.03
C GLU A 20 -2.72 5.18 -5.64
N SER A 21 -2.82 5.10 -6.96
CA SER A 21 -3.92 4.44 -7.66
C SER A 21 -4.08 2.97 -7.27
N ALA A 22 -2.99 2.30 -6.89
CA ALA A 22 -3.02 0.92 -6.41
C ALA A 22 -3.79 0.75 -5.09
N LEU A 23 -3.94 1.82 -4.29
CA LEU A 23 -4.64 1.79 -3.00
C LEU A 23 -5.99 2.51 -3.07
N THR A 24 -6.07 3.65 -3.74
CA THR A 24 -7.28 4.50 -3.75
C THR A 24 -8.15 4.28 -4.98
N GLY A 25 -7.58 3.76 -6.07
CA GLY A 25 -8.23 3.71 -7.37
C GLY A 25 -8.27 5.07 -8.11
N GLU A 26 -7.67 6.11 -7.55
CA GLU A 26 -7.58 7.44 -8.16
C GLU A 26 -6.23 7.59 -8.88
N SER A 27 -6.24 8.03 -10.15
CA SER A 27 -5.02 8.12 -10.99
C SER A 27 -4.17 9.38 -10.78
N ASP A 28 -4.62 10.30 -9.93
CA ASP A 28 -3.92 11.57 -9.75
C ASP A 28 -2.67 11.39 -8.87
N HIS A 29 -1.55 11.93 -9.33
CA HIS A 29 -0.31 11.92 -8.55
C HIS A 29 -0.45 12.79 -7.30
N VAL A 30 -0.16 12.20 -6.14
CA VAL A 30 -0.24 12.87 -4.85
C VAL A 30 1.12 13.50 -4.52
N ARG A 31 1.13 14.81 -4.27
CA ARG A 31 2.32 15.52 -3.78
C ARG A 31 2.52 15.22 -2.29
N LYS A 32 3.70 14.71 -1.95
CA LYS A 32 4.07 14.37 -0.57
C LYS A 32 5.01 15.42 0.02
N GLY A 33 4.90 15.64 1.32
CA GLY A 33 5.72 16.62 2.04
C GLY A 33 5.59 16.45 3.55
N PRO A 34 6.68 16.64 4.34
CA PRO A 34 6.65 16.44 5.79
C PRO A 34 5.51 17.20 6.50
N ASP A 35 5.17 18.39 6.01
CA ASP A 35 4.13 19.28 6.58
C ASP A 35 2.82 19.30 5.79
N LEU A 36 2.73 18.53 4.69
CA LEU A 36 1.55 18.51 3.81
C LEU A 36 0.83 17.16 3.89
N ASP A 37 1.53 16.13 3.44
CA ASP A 37 1.07 14.74 3.44
C ASP A 37 2.32 13.87 3.60
N PRO A 38 2.68 13.52 4.84
CA PRO A 38 3.91 12.82 5.12
C PRO A 38 3.76 11.30 5.00
N MET A 39 2.55 10.78 4.79
CA MET A 39 2.32 9.34 4.77
C MET A 39 2.77 8.74 3.45
N LEU A 40 3.61 7.72 3.55
CA LEU A 40 4.10 6.94 2.42
C LEU A 40 3.71 5.49 2.65
N LEU A 41 2.96 4.92 1.71
CA LEU A 41 2.39 3.58 1.86
C LEU A 41 3.09 2.60 0.92
N SER A 42 3.35 1.39 1.41
CA SER A 42 3.90 0.30 0.61
C SER A 42 2.99 0.01 -0.59
N GLY A 43 3.56 -0.53 -1.66
CA GLY A 43 2.78 -0.86 -2.86
C GLY A 43 2.44 0.34 -3.77
N THR A 44 2.70 1.57 -3.33
CA THR A 44 2.60 2.78 -4.17
C THR A 44 3.90 3.04 -4.94
N HIS A 45 3.82 3.83 -6.02
CA HIS A 45 4.98 4.10 -6.87
C HIS A 45 5.46 5.54 -6.75
N VAL A 46 6.77 5.73 -6.59
CA VAL A 46 7.41 7.04 -6.77
C VAL A 46 7.41 7.39 -8.25
N MET A 47 6.83 8.54 -8.57
CA MET A 47 6.75 9.06 -9.93
C MET A 47 7.80 10.14 -10.17
N GLU A 48 8.06 10.97 -9.16
CA GLU A 48 9.02 12.07 -9.23
C GLU A 48 9.59 12.38 -7.85
N GLY A 49 10.77 12.98 -7.83
CA GLY A 49 11.39 13.52 -6.62
C GLY A 49 12.15 12.46 -5.81
N SER A 50 12.49 12.83 -4.58
CA SER A 50 13.20 11.95 -3.65
C SER A 50 12.85 12.30 -2.21
N GLY A 51 13.09 11.37 -1.29
CA GLY A 51 12.86 11.62 0.12
C GLY A 51 13.49 10.58 1.03
N ARG A 52 13.40 10.84 2.32
CA ARG A 52 13.75 9.93 3.41
C ARG A 52 12.55 9.80 4.32
N MET A 53 12.31 8.58 4.74
CA MET A 53 11.18 8.24 5.60
C MET A 53 11.64 7.42 6.79
N VAL A 54 10.92 7.55 7.89
CA VAL A 54 10.99 6.60 9.01
C VAL A 54 9.99 5.49 8.73
N VAL A 55 10.48 4.26 8.66
CA VAL A 55 9.65 3.07 8.46
C VAL A 55 8.79 2.85 9.70
N THR A 56 7.48 2.72 9.50
CA THR A 56 6.50 2.45 10.58
C THR A 56 5.95 1.03 10.55
N ALA A 57 5.84 0.43 9.36
CA ALA A 57 5.36 -0.94 9.21
C ALA A 57 5.95 -1.64 7.97
N VAL A 58 6.06 -2.96 8.05
CA VAL A 58 6.62 -3.84 7.01
C VAL A 58 5.84 -5.16 6.93
N GLY A 59 5.89 -5.81 5.77
CA GLY A 59 5.29 -7.13 5.57
C GLY A 59 3.79 -7.14 5.86
N VAL A 60 3.31 -8.16 6.58
CA VAL A 60 1.90 -8.32 6.95
C VAL A 60 1.33 -7.17 7.79
N ASN A 61 2.20 -6.36 8.41
CA ASN A 61 1.77 -5.21 9.21
C ASN A 61 1.64 -3.93 8.38
N SER A 62 2.13 -3.89 7.13
CA SER A 62 1.93 -2.74 6.25
C SER A 62 0.51 -2.72 5.68
N GLN A 63 0.06 -1.57 5.19
CA GLN A 63 -1.25 -1.43 4.55
C GLN A 63 -1.43 -2.43 3.41
N SER A 64 -0.42 -2.58 2.53
CA SER A 64 -0.48 -3.59 1.48
C SER A 64 -0.51 -5.01 2.03
N GLY A 65 0.24 -5.30 3.10
CA GLY A 65 0.23 -6.61 3.74
C GLY A 65 -1.11 -6.96 4.37
N ILE A 66 -1.77 -5.99 5.00
CA ILE A 66 -3.11 -6.14 5.57
C ILE A 66 -4.12 -6.38 4.45
N ILE A 67 -4.10 -5.56 3.39
CA ILE A 67 -4.98 -5.74 2.22
C ILE A 67 -4.80 -7.13 1.62
N PHE A 68 -3.56 -7.55 1.39
CA PHE A 68 -3.28 -8.88 0.83
C PHE A 68 -3.75 -10.01 1.74
N SER A 69 -3.57 -9.87 3.06
CA SER A 69 -4.05 -10.86 4.03
C SER A 69 -5.57 -10.97 4.02
N LEU A 70 -6.27 -9.84 3.96
CA LEU A 70 -7.74 -9.81 3.88
C LEU A 70 -8.26 -10.45 2.59
N LEU A 71 -7.62 -10.17 1.45
CA LEU A 71 -7.96 -10.79 0.18
C LEU A 71 -7.71 -12.31 0.20
N GLY A 72 -6.56 -12.74 0.74
CA GLY A 72 -6.24 -14.16 0.89
C GLY A 72 -7.25 -14.91 1.77
N THR A 73 -7.67 -14.32 2.89
CA THR A 73 -8.71 -14.92 3.74
C THR A 73 -10.07 -15.03 3.05
N ALA A 74 -10.41 -14.07 2.18
CA ALA A 74 -11.65 -14.12 1.43
C ALA A 74 -11.66 -15.27 0.41
N ASP A 75 -10.53 -15.52 -0.25
CA ASP A 75 -10.37 -16.63 -1.20
C ASP A 75 -10.50 -18.00 -0.49
N GLU A 76 -9.91 -18.16 0.69
CA GLU A 76 -10.01 -19.38 1.50
C GLU A 76 -11.46 -19.68 1.94
N GLU A 77 -12.18 -18.67 2.42
CA GLU A 77 -13.60 -18.82 2.80
C GLU A 77 -14.49 -19.18 1.59
N GLU A 78 -14.22 -18.62 0.41
CA GLU A 78 -14.96 -18.97 -0.81
C GLU A 78 -14.72 -20.43 -1.22
N GLU A 79 -13.48 -20.91 -1.12
CA GLU A 79 -13.16 -22.31 -1.42
C GLU A 79 -13.85 -23.29 -0.48
N GLU A 80 -13.88 -23.01 0.83
CA GLU A 80 -14.59 -23.84 1.81
C GLU A 80 -16.09 -23.89 1.50
N ARG A 81 -16.74 -22.75 1.25
CA ARG A 81 -18.17 -22.70 0.87
C ARG A 81 -18.46 -23.47 -0.42
N ARG A 82 -17.53 -23.51 -1.38
CA ARG A 82 -17.67 -24.29 -2.63
C ARG A 82 -17.51 -25.79 -2.39
N LYS A 83 -16.65 -26.20 -1.44
CA LYS A 83 -16.46 -27.61 -1.04
C LYS A 83 -17.71 -28.14 -0.31
N ASP A 84 -18.27 -27.37 0.62
CA ASP A 84 -19.50 -27.75 1.35
C ASP A 84 -20.71 -27.94 0.43
N LYS A 85 -20.87 -27.08 -0.57
CA LYS A 85 -21.98 -27.19 -1.56
C LYS A 85 -21.87 -28.38 -2.52
N LYS A 86 -20.69 -28.99 -2.65
CA LYS A 86 -20.46 -30.17 -3.50
C LYS A 86 -20.48 -31.49 -2.73
N GLY A 87 -20.49 -31.43 -1.40
CA GLY A 87 -20.51 -32.61 -0.51
C GLY A 87 -21.89 -33.01 0.00
N GLY A 88 -22.97 -32.31 -0.39
CA GLY A 88 -24.36 -32.61 -0.01
C GLY A 88 -25.19 -33.17 -1.16
#